data_AF-A0A7I4Z0E7-F1
#
_entry.id   AF-A0A7I4Z0E7-F1
#
_cell.length_a   1.000
_cell.length_b   1.000
_cell.length_c   1.000
_cell.angle_alpha   90.00
_cell.angle_beta   90.00
_cell.angle_gamma   90.00
#
_symmetry.space_group_name_H-M   'P 1'
#
loop_
_entity.id
_entity.type
_entity.pdbx_description
1 polymer ?
#
loop_
_entity_poly.entity_id
_entity_poly.type
_entity_poly.pdbx_seq_one_letter_code
_entity_poly.pdbx_strand_id
1 'polypeptide(L)'
;MLYSDNLAWSDVWAKKALQWLRKPELVQADMIINGTKSFPKDDAKLLWQKLLEIFESRFEESVDAIEQLPTGTTYGCNGITTELDDEDIISTVCLYKRP
;
A
#
# COMPACT_ATOMS: atom_id res chain seq x y z
N MET A 1 2.95 16.43 1.44
CA MET A 1 1.55 16.26 1.87
C MET A 1 0.79 15.93 0.61
N LEU A 2 0.79 14.66 0.21
CA LEU A 2 0.41 14.26 -1.15
C LEU A 2 -0.47 13.03 -0.93
N TYR A 3 -1.78 13.03 -1.15
CA TYR A 3 -2.42 13.37 -2.41
C TYR A 3 -3.85 13.92 -2.30
N SER A 4 -4.42 14.15 -1.11
CA SER A 4 -5.73 14.82 -0.99
C SER A 4 -6.10 15.13 0.47
N ASP A 5 -6.61 16.33 0.74
CA ASP A 5 -7.23 16.69 2.04
C ASP A 5 -8.52 15.91 2.32
N ASN A 6 -9.03 15.16 1.34
CA ASN A 6 -10.24 14.34 1.45
C ASN A 6 -10.01 13.01 2.15
N LEU A 7 -8.75 12.62 2.37
CA LEU A 7 -8.36 11.32 2.88
C LEU A 7 -7.98 11.39 4.36
N ALA A 8 -8.55 10.49 5.16
CA ALA A 8 -8.20 10.32 6.55
C ALA A 8 -7.47 8.99 6.78
N TRP A 9 -6.28 9.05 7.37
CA TRP A 9 -5.58 7.84 7.81
C TRP A 9 -6.38 7.09 8.88
N SER A 10 -6.35 5.76 8.83
CA SER A 10 -7.00 4.89 9.80
C SER A 10 -6.15 3.68 10.15
N ASP A 11 -5.74 3.58 11.43
CA ASP A 11 -5.03 2.41 11.95
C ASP A 11 -5.83 1.11 11.82
N VAL A 12 -7.18 1.21 11.84
CA VAL A 12 -8.07 0.08 11.61
C VAL A 12 -7.91 -0.41 10.17
N TRP A 13 -7.89 0.50 9.19
CA TRP A 13 -7.65 0.13 7.79
C TRP A 13 -6.22 -0.33 7.53
N ALA A 14 -5.23 0.20 8.24
CA ALA A 14 -3.84 -0.29 8.17
C ALA A 14 -3.72 -1.74 8.69
N LYS A 15 -4.46 -2.11 9.73
CA LYS A 15 -4.55 -3.51 10.19
C LYS A 15 -5.27 -4.41 9.18
N LYS A 16 -6.33 -3.90 8.55
CA LYS A 16 -7.03 -4.61 7.47
C LYS A 16 -6.14 -4.79 6.24
N ALA A 17 -5.28 -3.84 5.91
CA ALA A 17 -4.29 -3.97 4.84
C ALA A 17 -3.35 -5.16 5.09
N LEU A 18 -2.88 -5.35 6.33
CA LEU A 18 -2.09 -6.54 6.68
C LEU A 18 -2.90 -7.84 6.58
N GLN A 19 -4.18 -7.82 6.98
CA GLN A 19 -5.07 -8.97 6.81
C GLN A 19 -5.28 -9.30 5.33
N TRP A 20 -5.47 -8.29 4.49
CA TRP A 20 -5.62 -8.43 3.04
C TRP A 20 -4.38 -9.06 2.41
N LEU A 21 -3.16 -8.64 2.79
CA LEU A 21 -1.93 -9.25 2.27
C LEU A 21 -1.80 -10.74 2.59
N ARG A 22 -2.39 -11.20 3.70
CA ARG A 22 -2.39 -12.62 4.09
C ARG A 22 -3.52 -13.41 3.44
N LYS A 23 -4.69 -12.79 3.32
CA LYS A 23 -5.92 -13.44 2.85
C LYS A 23 -6.87 -12.39 2.24
N PRO A 24 -6.68 -12.02 0.96
CA PRO A 24 -7.40 -10.93 0.30
C PRO A 24 -8.93 -11.04 0.38
N GLU A 25 -9.46 -12.26 0.32
CA GLU A 25 -10.90 -12.55 0.33
C GLU A 25 -11.61 -12.19 1.65
N LEU A 26 -10.85 -11.92 2.73
CA LEU A 26 -11.42 -11.51 4.02
C LEU A 26 -11.66 -10.01 4.15
N VAL A 27 -11.14 -9.20 3.23
CA VAL A 27 -11.17 -7.74 3.36
C VAL A 27 -11.66 -7.11 2.06
N GLN A 28 -12.86 -6.55 2.12
CA GLN A 28 -13.42 -5.74 1.04
C GLN A 28 -13.02 -4.26 1.22
N ALA A 29 -12.54 -3.65 0.15
CA ALA A 29 -12.23 -2.23 0.06
C ALA A 29 -12.83 -1.65 -1.23
N ASP A 30 -13.12 -0.35 -1.23
CA ASP A 30 -13.71 0.33 -2.40
C ASP A 30 -12.66 0.64 -3.47
N MET A 31 -11.40 0.76 -3.05
CA MET A 31 -10.24 0.88 -3.93
C MET A 31 -9.01 0.25 -3.25
N ILE A 32 -8.15 -0.35 -4.05
CA ILE A 32 -6.96 -1.08 -3.62
C ILE A 32 -5.79 -0.64 -4.50
N ILE A 33 -4.70 -0.23 -3.87
CA ILE A 33 -3.41 -0.01 -4.54
C ILE A 33 -2.42 -0.94 -3.88
N ASN A 34 -1.89 -1.91 -4.62
CA ASN A 34 -0.93 -2.88 -4.09
C ASN A 34 0.30 -3.02 -4.99
N GLY A 35 1.38 -3.50 -4.42
CA GLY A 35 2.59 -3.77 -5.16
C GLY A 35 3.41 -4.86 -4.50
N THR A 36 4.20 -5.56 -5.31
CA THR A 36 5.18 -6.54 -4.82
C THR A 36 6.44 -6.39 -5.63
N LYS A 37 7.59 -6.42 -4.96
CA LYS A 37 8.91 -6.36 -5.61
C LYS A 37 9.93 -7.15 -4.79
N SER A 38 10.82 -7.85 -5.49
CA SER A 38 11.99 -8.50 -4.90
C SER A 38 13.16 -7.52 -4.83
N PHE A 39 13.96 -7.64 -3.77
CA PHE A 39 15.21 -6.91 -3.60
C PHE A 39 16.29 -7.89 -3.14
N PRO A 40 17.51 -7.83 -3.66
CA PRO A 40 18.63 -8.59 -3.11
C PRO A 40 18.81 -8.31 -1.61
N LYS A 41 19.22 -9.31 -0.83
CA LYS A 41 19.49 -9.16 0.61
C LYS A 41 20.64 -8.19 0.92
N ASP A 42 21.59 -8.06 -0.01
CA ASP A 42 22.68 -7.10 0.06
C ASP A 42 22.33 -5.74 -0.57
N ASP A 43 21.07 -5.53 -1.00
CA ASP A 43 20.61 -4.23 -1.50
C ASP A 43 20.74 -3.17 -0.40
N ALA A 44 21.63 -2.21 -0.62
CA ALA A 44 21.95 -1.13 0.31
C ALA A 44 20.81 -0.10 0.49
N LYS A 45 19.72 -0.19 -0.28
CA LYS A 45 18.57 0.70 -0.15
C LYS A 45 17.90 0.52 1.20
N LEU A 46 17.55 1.65 1.80
CA LEU A 46 16.71 1.70 2.98
C LEU A 46 15.28 1.24 2.65
N LEU A 47 14.56 0.74 3.65
CA LEU A 47 13.18 0.28 3.46
C LEU A 47 12.29 1.32 2.79
N TRP A 48 12.39 2.61 3.15
CA TRP A 48 11.57 3.66 2.54
C TRP A 48 11.87 3.87 1.04
N GLN A 49 13.10 3.62 0.58
CA GLN A 49 13.46 3.68 -0.84
C GLN A 49 12.88 2.48 -1.59
N LYS A 50 12.97 1.28 -0.98
CA LYS A 50 12.33 0.06 -1.51
C LYS A 50 10.81 0.25 -1.62
N LEU A 51 10.19 0.84 -0.60
CA LEU A 51 8.76 1.17 -0.60
C LEU A 51 8.40 2.22 -1.66
N LEU A 52 9.22 3.26 -1.84
CA LEU A 52 9.03 4.25 -2.89
C LEU A 52 9.04 3.59 -4.28
N GLU A 53 10.03 2.74 -4.56
CA GLU A 53 10.11 1.99 -5.83
C GLU A 53 8.90 1.08 -6.09
N ILE A 54 8.26 0.55 -5.03
CA ILE A 54 7.03 -0.24 -5.17
C ILE A 54 5.86 0.68 -5.52
N PHE A 55 5.78 1.85 -4.91
CA PHE A 55 4.57 2.67 -4.93
C PHE A 55 4.56 3.78 -5.98
N GLU A 56 5.71 4.28 -6.41
CA GLU A 56 5.83 5.48 -7.26
C GLU A 56 4.99 5.38 -8.53
N SER A 57 5.24 4.38 -9.39
CA SER A 57 4.48 4.21 -10.63
C SER A 57 2.99 3.94 -10.39
N ARG A 58 2.65 3.28 -9.27
CA ARG A 58 1.28 2.89 -8.96
C ARG A 58 0.44 4.06 -8.46
N PHE A 59 1.05 4.96 -7.69
CA PHE A 59 0.39 6.19 -7.28
C PHE A 59 0.25 7.15 -8.45
N GLU A 60 1.24 7.24 -9.35
CA GLU A 60 1.10 8.00 -10.58
C GLU A 60 -0.06 7.49 -11.45
N GLU A 61 -0.15 6.17 -11.65
CA GLU A 61 -1.26 5.55 -12.40
C GLU A 61 -2.63 5.72 -11.71
N SER A 62 -2.64 5.85 -10.38
CA SER A 62 -3.87 5.93 -9.58
C SER A 62 -4.24 7.35 -9.16
N VAL A 63 -3.45 8.37 -9.51
CA VAL A 63 -3.56 9.72 -8.94
C VAL A 63 -4.96 10.31 -9.18
N ASP A 64 -5.46 10.22 -10.41
CA ASP A 64 -6.79 10.73 -10.78
C ASP A 64 -7.91 10.02 -10.00
N ALA A 65 -7.77 8.70 -9.79
CA ALA A 65 -8.74 7.92 -9.04
C ALA A 65 -8.72 8.26 -7.55
N ILE A 66 -7.54 8.56 -6.99
CA ILE A 66 -7.38 8.98 -5.60
C ILE A 66 -7.96 10.38 -5.40
N GLU A 67 -7.70 11.32 -6.32
CA GLU A 67 -8.20 12.69 -6.24
C GLU A 67 -9.73 12.77 -6.34
N GLN A 68 -10.36 11.84 -7.07
CA GLN A 68 -11.81 11.72 -7.18
C GLN A 68 -12.48 11.06 -5.97
N LEU A 69 -11.72 10.59 -4.97
CA LEU A 69 -12.32 10.02 -3.76
C LEU A 69 -13.06 11.09 -2.96
N PRO A 70 -14.29 10.80 -2.50
CA PRO A 70 -15.09 11.76 -1.76
C PRO A 70 -14.44 12.12 -0.42
N THR A 71 -14.66 13.36 0.04
CA THR A 71 -14.27 13.81 1.38
C THR A 71 -14.82 12.86 2.46
N GLY A 72 -13.96 12.49 3.41
CA GLY A 72 -14.28 11.53 4.46
C GLY A 72 -13.90 10.09 4.10
N THR A 73 -13.31 9.86 2.92
CA THR A 73 -12.71 8.57 2.60
C THR A 73 -11.61 8.24 3.59
N THR A 74 -11.66 7.05 4.18
CA THR A 74 -10.61 6.55 5.08
C THR A 74 -9.68 5.61 4.33
N TYR A 75 -8.41 5.63 4.68
CA TYR A 75 -7.43 4.73 4.08
C TYR A 75 -6.43 4.21 5.12
N GLY A 76 -5.81 3.09 4.78
CA GLY A 76 -4.71 2.54 5.56
C GLY A 76 -3.83 1.62 4.72
N CYS A 77 -2.52 1.70 4.95
CA CYS A 77 -1.53 0.94 4.22
C CYS A 77 -0.74 0.00 5.14
N ASN A 78 -0.26 -1.12 4.61
CA ASN A 78 0.65 -2.02 5.32
C ASN A 78 1.51 -2.83 4.34
N GLY A 79 2.49 -3.57 4.88
CA GLY A 79 3.38 -4.42 4.10
C GLY A 79 3.80 -5.69 4.84
N ILE A 80 4.23 -6.68 4.07
CA ILE A 80 4.87 -7.90 4.56
C ILE A 80 6.16 -8.10 3.76
N THR A 81 7.24 -8.42 4.47
CA THR A 81 8.48 -8.90 3.86
C THR A 81 8.53 -10.41 4.00
N THR A 82 8.80 -11.11 2.90
CA THR A 82 9.07 -12.55 2.86
C THR A 82 10.51 -12.75 2.43
N GLU A 83 11.32 -13.35 3.27
CA GLU A 83 12.70 -13.71 2.92
C GLU A 83 12.70 -15.00 2.09
N LEU A 84 13.40 -14.98 0.95
CA LEU A 84 13.57 -16.11 0.03
C LEU A 84 15.02 -16.18 -0.40
N ASP A 85 15.76 -17.18 0.11
CA ASP A 85 17.18 -17.40 -0.18
C ASP A 85 18.02 -16.12 -0.06
N ASP A 86 18.35 -15.51 -1.20
CA ASP A 86 19.17 -14.30 -1.41
C ASP A 86 18.37 -13.01 -1.67
N GLU A 87 17.03 -13.08 -1.64
CA GLU A 87 16.13 -11.95 -1.87
C GLU A 87 15.16 -11.72 -0.69
N ASP A 88 14.77 -10.46 -0.54
CA ASP A 88 13.63 -10.02 0.25
C ASP A 88 12.50 -9.63 -0.70
N ILE A 89 11.37 -10.33 -0.62
CA ILE A 89 10.14 -9.96 -1.34
C ILE A 89 9.30 -9.08 -0.45
N ILE A 90 9.09 -7.83 -0.86
CA ILE A 90 8.25 -6.88 -0.14
C ILE A 90 6.93 -6.74 -0.89
N SER A 91 5.84 -7.11 -0.22
CA SER A 91 4.47 -6.89 -0.67
C SER A 91 3.81 -5.79 0.16
N THR A 92 3.17 -4.83 -0.50
CA THR A 92 2.49 -3.71 0.14
C THR A 92 1.08 -3.52 -0.41
N VAL A 93 0.20 -2.97 0.41
CA VAL A 93 -1.14 -2.57 -0.02
C VAL A 93 -1.63 -1.35 0.74
N CYS A 94 -2.32 -0.47 0.04
CA CYS A 94 -3.15 0.60 0.57
C CYS A 94 -4.62 0.29 0.23
N LEU A 95 -5.47 0.29 1.25
CA LEU A 95 -6.90 0.06 1.12
C LEU A 95 -7.65 1.37 1.39
N TYR A 96 -8.66 1.64 0.56
CA TYR A 96 -9.49 2.84 0.67
C TYR A 96 -10.96 2.45 0.87
N LYS A 97 -11.63 3.19 1.75
CA LYS A 97 -13.06 3.05 2.04
C LYS A 97 -13.73 4.41 1.97
N ARG A 98 -14.64 4.54 1.01
CA ARG A 98 -15.51 5.71 0.85
C ARG A 98 -16.47 5.82 2.06
N PRO A 99 -16.95 7.02 2.42
CA PRO A 99 -17.95 7.23 3.47
C PRO A 99 -19.15 6.30 3.39
#